data_AF-A0A519UI35-F1
#
_entry.id   AF-A0A519UI35-F1
#
_cell.length_a   1.000
_cell.length_b   1.000
_cell.length_c   1.000
_cell.angle_alpha   90.00
_cell.angle_beta   90.00
_cell.angle_gamma   90.00
#
_symmetry.space_group_name_H-M   'P 1'
#
loop_
_entity.id
_entity.type
_entity.pdbx_description
1 polymer ?
#
loop_
_entity_poly.entity_id
_entity_poly.type
_entity_poly.pdbx_seq_one_letter_code
_entity_poly.pdbx_strand_id
1 'polypeptide(L)'
;MLYYLFEYLNQNYDFPGLRLFQYITFRTSLAIIISLLITTVFGRRIINYLQMMQVGEPVRNLGLEGQMQKQGTPTMGGIMILLGILIPTLLLANLTNIYV
;
A
#
# COMPACT_ATOMS: atom_id res chain seq x y z
N MET A 1 -9.54 8.42 -7.23
CA MET A 1 -9.15 9.67 -7.94
C MET A 1 -8.83 9.42 -9.40
N LEU A 2 -7.87 8.54 -9.74
CA LEU A 2 -7.56 8.22 -11.14
C LEU A 2 -8.73 7.54 -11.86
N TYR A 3 -9.52 6.74 -11.13
CA TYR A 3 -10.77 6.18 -11.67
C TYR A 3 -11.68 7.26 -12.29
N TYR A 4 -11.99 8.33 -11.55
CA TYR A 4 -12.83 9.43 -12.04
C TYR A 4 -12.19 10.20 -13.20
N LEU A 5 -10.87 10.34 -13.20
CA LEU A 5 -10.14 10.99 -14.29
C LEU A 5 -10.26 10.17 -15.59
N PHE A 6 -10.03 8.85 -15.53
CA PHE A 6 -10.16 8.00 -16.71
C PHE A 6 -11.60 7.91 -17.20
N GLU A 7 -12.58 7.91 -16.30
CA GLU A 7 -13.99 7.97 -16.66
C GLU A 7 -14.33 9.28 -17.40
N TYR A 8 -13.90 10.43 -16.88
CA TYR A 8 -14.08 11.73 -17.52
C TYR A 8 -13.42 11.79 -18.91
N LEU A 9 -12.17 11.32 -19.02
CA LEU A 9 -11.44 11.32 -20.29
C LEU A 9 -12.09 10.40 -21.33
N ASN A 10 -12.59 9.23 -20.90
CA ASN A 10 -13.28 8.30 -21.78
C ASN A 10 -14.58 8.90 -22.33
N GLN A 11 -15.33 9.64 -21.51
CA GLN A 11 -16.59 10.25 -21.93
C GLN A 11 -16.42 11.44 -22.89
N ASN A 12 -15.35 12.23 -22.73
CA ASN A 12 -15.19 13.49 -23.47
C ASN A 12 -14.27 13.38 -24.70
N TYR A 13 -13.29 12.48 -24.68
CA TYR A 13 -12.23 12.43 -25.69
C TYR A 13 -12.11 11.06 -26.38
N ASP A 14 -12.89 10.06 -25.95
CA ASP A 14 -12.97 8.69 -26.49
C ASP A 14 -11.60 8.07 -26.84
N PHE A 15 -10.65 8.22 -25.92
CA PHE A 15 -9.27 7.78 -26.13
C PHE A 15 -9.18 6.24 -26.17
N PRO A 16 -8.51 5.64 -27.17
CA PRO A 16 -8.41 4.19 -27.28
C PRO A 16 -7.68 3.61 -26.06
N GLY A 17 -8.28 2.60 -25.44
CA GLY A 17 -7.73 1.88 -24.27
C GLY A 17 -8.26 2.34 -22.91
N LEU A 18 -8.91 3.52 -22.80
CA LEU A 18 -9.46 3.99 -21.51
C LEU A 18 -10.58 3.11 -20.95
N ARG A 19 -11.34 2.44 -21.84
CA ARG A 19 -12.36 1.46 -21.46
C ARG A 19 -11.82 0.32 -20.59
N LEU A 20 -10.53 0.00 -20.67
CA LEU A 20 -9.90 -1.02 -19.82
C LEU A 20 -10.01 -0.67 -18.32
N PHE A 21 -9.95 0.61 -17.98
CA PHE A 21 -10.06 1.08 -16.59
C PHE A 21 -11.49 0.99 -16.03
N GLN A 22 -12.50 0.74 -16.85
CA GLN A 22 -13.88 0.51 -16.38
C GLN A 22 -14.04 -0.90 -15.81
N TYR A 23 -13.30 -1.88 -16.33
CA TYR A 23 -13.35 -3.25 -15.84
C TYR A 23 -12.79 -3.36 -14.43
N ILE A 24 -13.56 -3.97 -13.53
CA ILE A 24 -13.15 -4.16 -12.14
C ILE A 24 -11.91 -5.06 -12.04
N THR A 25 -11.85 -6.13 -12.82
CA THR A 25 -10.71 -7.06 -12.81
C THR A 25 -9.39 -6.35 -13.13
N PHE A 26 -9.39 -5.49 -14.14
CA PHE A 26 -8.20 -4.74 -14.53
C PHE A 26 -7.76 -3.78 -13.41
N ARG A 27 -8.70 -3.03 -12.83
CA ARG A 27 -8.42 -2.13 -11.71
C ARG A 27 -7.89 -2.87 -10.48
N THR A 28 -8.48 -4.01 -10.14
CA THR A 28 -8.06 -4.83 -9.00
C THR A 28 -6.66 -5.40 -9.23
N SER A 29 -6.36 -5.96 -10.40
CA SER A 29 -5.02 -6.43 -10.74
C SER A 29 -3.98 -5.32 -10.67
N LEU A 30 -4.30 -4.13 -11.19
CA LEU A 30 -3.41 -2.99 -11.13
C LEU A 30 -3.19 -2.51 -9.67
N ALA A 31 -4.25 -2.50 -8.85
CA ALA A 31 -4.15 -2.15 -7.44
C ALA A 31 -3.24 -3.10 -6.66
N ILE A 32 -3.31 -4.41 -6.94
CA ILE A 32 -2.42 -5.42 -6.35
C ILE A 32 -0.97 -5.15 -6.74
N ILE A 33 -0.71 -4.89 -8.03
CA ILE A 33 0.65 -4.60 -8.53
C ILE A 33 1.21 -3.33 -7.85
N ILE A 34 0.42 -2.26 -7.76
CA ILE A 34 0.83 -1.02 -7.10
C ILE A 34 1.08 -1.25 -5.61
N SER A 35 0.21 -2.01 -4.93
CA SER A 35 0.38 -2.38 -3.52
C SER A 35 1.70 -3.10 -3.27
N LEU A 36 2.01 -4.10 -4.11
CA LEU A 36 3.25 -4.84 -4.05
C LEU A 36 4.47 -3.94 -4.32
N LEU A 37 4.37 -3.06 -5.32
CA LEU A 37 5.45 -2.13 -5.66
C LEU A 37 5.72 -1.17 -4.49
N ILE A 38 4.68 -0.60 -3.89
CA ILE A 38 4.81 0.28 -2.72
C ILE A 38 5.52 -0.45 -1.58
N THR A 39 5.02 -1.64 -1.21
CA THR A 39 5.53 -2.39 -0.05
C THR A 39 6.95 -2.91 -0.27
N THR A 40 7.30 -3.37 -1.48
CA THR A 40 8.63 -3.92 -1.77
C THR A 40 9.68 -2.84 -2.03
N VAL A 41 9.35 -1.82 -2.82
CA VAL A 41 10.31 -0.76 -3.19
C VAL A 41 10.52 0.23 -2.05
N PHE A 42 9.43 0.66 -1.39
CA PHE A 42 9.52 1.63 -0.30
C PHE A 42 9.65 0.99 1.07
N GLY A 43 9.46 -0.33 1.19
CA GLY A 43 9.52 -1.03 2.47
C GLY A 43 10.82 -0.81 3.23
N ARG A 44 11.97 -0.93 2.56
CA ARG A 44 13.27 -0.71 3.22
C ARG A 44 13.43 0.72 3.74
N ARG A 45 12.94 1.73 3.01
CA ARG A 45 12.97 3.14 3.44
C ARG A 45 12.06 3.36 4.64
N ILE A 46 10.86 2.79 4.63
CA ILE A 46 9.90 2.88 5.74
C ILE A 46 10.47 2.18 6.99
N ILE A 47 11.06 1.00 6.85
CA ILE A 47 11.72 0.28 7.95
C ILE A 47 12.83 1.13 8.57
N ASN A 48 13.75 1.66 7.76
CA ASN A 48 14.84 2.50 8.26
C ASN A 48 14.31 3.75 8.98
N TYR A 49 13.27 4.38 8.43
CA TYR A 49 12.61 5.54 9.03
C TYR A 49 11.98 5.21 10.39
N LEU A 50 11.26 4.10 10.49
CA LEU A 50 10.65 3.66 11.75
C LEU A 50 11.69 3.26 12.80
N GLN A 51 12.82 2.66 12.38
CA GLN A 51 13.95 2.39 13.26
C GLN A 51 14.58 3.69 13.80
N MET A 52 14.72 4.72 12.96
CA MET A 52 15.24 6.03 13.38
C MET A 52 14.33 6.73 14.39
N MET A 53 13.01 6.54 14.29
CA MET A 53 12.04 7.09 15.26
C MET A 53 12.07 6.38 16.63
N GLN A 54 13.00 5.44 16.86
CA GLN A 54 13.13 4.68 18.11
C GLN A 54 11.83 3.96 18.52
N VAL A 55 10.99 3.61 17.54
CA VAL A 55 9.81 2.77 17.75
C VAL A 55 10.26 1.31 17.76
N GLY A 56 11.09 0.99 18.75
CA GLY A 56 11.53 -0.37 19.06
C GLY A 56 11.09 -0.70 20.47
N GLU A 57 10.45 -1.85 20.66
CA GLU A 57 10.14 -2.32 22.00
C GLU A 57 11.43 -2.54 22.81
N PRO A 58 11.48 -2.09 24.07
CA PRO A 58 12.56 -2.47 24.96
C PRO A 58 12.51 -3.99 25.15
N VAL A 59 13.50 -4.70 24.61
CA VAL A 59 13.59 -6.15 24.73
C VAL A 59 13.82 -6.51 26.19
N ARG A 60 12.76 -6.93 26.88
CA ARG A 60 12.85 -7.45 28.25
C ARG A 60 13.56 -8.80 28.20
N ASN A 61 14.62 -8.96 28.97
CA ASN A 61 15.42 -10.17 28.97
C ASN A 61 14.60 -11.34 29.57
N LEU A 62 14.05 -12.19 28.71
CA LEU A 62 13.18 -13.31 29.07
C LEU A 62 13.94 -14.65 29.18
N GLY A 63 15.26 -14.66 28.96
CA GLY A 63 16.09 -15.87 29.04
C GLY A 63 15.84 -16.90 27.92
N LEU A 64 15.14 -16.53 26.85
CA LEU A 64 14.82 -17.41 25.72
C LEU A 64 15.86 -17.28 24.60
N GLU A 65 16.23 -18.40 23.98
CA GLU A 65 17.08 -18.42 22.80
C GLU A 65 16.42 -17.63 21.64
N GLY A 66 17.20 -16.80 20.94
CA GLY A 66 16.72 -15.98 19.81
C GLY A 66 16.01 -14.66 20.19
N GLN A 67 15.84 -14.33 21.48
CA GLN A 67 15.28 -13.03 21.91
C GLN A 67 16.12 -11.84 21.44
N MET A 68 17.44 -11.96 21.56
CA MET A 68 18.41 -10.94 21.11
C MET A 68 18.36 -10.70 19.59
N GLN A 69 17.92 -11.68 18.79
CA GLN A 69 17.84 -11.54 17.32
C GLN A 69 16.66 -10.68 16.87
N LYS A 70 15.63 -10.50 17.71
CA LYS A 70 14.50 -9.59 17.47
C LYS A 70 14.78 -8.17 17.96
N GLN A 71 15.96 -7.92 18.50
CA GLN A 71 16.36 -6.61 19.00
C GLN A 71 16.64 -5.68 17.80
N GLY A 72 15.87 -4.60 17.70
CA GLY A 72 16.00 -3.61 16.61
C GLY A 72 15.06 -3.82 15.42
N THR A 73 14.19 -4.83 15.41
CA THR A 73 13.05 -4.85 14.47
C THR A 73 12.04 -3.77 14.86
N PRO A 74 11.69 -2.84 13.95
CA PRO A 74 10.78 -1.74 14.28
C PRO A 74 9.37 -2.26 14.52
N THR A 75 8.71 -1.75 15.55
CA THR A 75 7.35 -2.13 15.94
C THR A 75 6.34 -1.18 15.31
N MET A 76 6.21 -1.18 13.97
CA MET A 76 5.12 -0.44 13.28
C MET A 76 4.90 -0.86 11.80
N GLY A 77 5.07 -2.15 11.50
CA GLY A 77 4.84 -2.69 10.15
C GLY A 77 3.42 -2.45 9.58
N GLY A 78 2.43 -2.22 10.44
CA GLY A 78 1.08 -1.87 10.04
C GLY A 78 1.00 -0.61 9.16
N ILE A 79 1.92 0.34 9.30
CA ILE A 79 1.96 1.54 8.44
C ILE A 79 2.22 1.14 6.98
N MET A 80 3.12 0.18 6.73
CA MET A 80 3.39 -0.31 5.38
C MET A 80 2.14 -0.97 4.76
N ILE A 81 1.40 -1.73 5.58
CA ILE A 81 0.15 -2.38 5.16
C ILE A 81 -0.90 -1.31 4.83
N LEU A 82 -1.09 -0.32 5.72
CA LEU A 82 -2.05 0.76 5.49
C LEU A 82 -1.71 1.56 4.24
N LEU A 83 -0.44 1.90 4.00
CA LEU A 83 -0.02 2.58 2.77
C LEU A 83 -0.26 1.70 1.53
N GLY A 84 0.05 0.41 1.63
CA GLY A 84 -0.18 -0.58 0.58
C GLY A 84 -1.66 -0.81 0.25
N ILE A 85 -2.58 -0.50 1.16
CA ILE A 85 -4.03 -0.58 0.93
C ILE A 85 -4.58 0.77 0.49
N LEU A 86 -4.32 1.83 1.26
CA LEU A 86 -4.95 3.14 1.05
C LEU A 86 -4.55 3.76 -0.28
N ILE A 87 -3.27 3.70 -0.67
CA ILE A 87 -2.80 4.35 -1.90
C ILE A 87 -3.46 3.71 -3.14
N PRO A 88 -3.38 2.37 -3.35
CA PRO A 88 -4.04 1.76 -4.50
C PRO A 88 -5.56 1.95 -4.51
N THR A 89 -6.22 1.85 -3.34
CA THR A 89 -7.68 2.03 -3.22
C THR A 89 -8.08 3.45 -3.58
N LEU A 90 -7.43 4.48 -3.02
CA LEU A 90 -7.74 5.88 -3.33
C LEU A 90 -7.49 6.22 -4.80
N LEU A 91 -6.52 5.60 -5.44
CA LEU A 91 -6.21 5.84 -6.84
C LEU A 91 -7.23 5.16 -7.77
N LEU A 92 -7.46 3.85 -7.60
CA LEU A 92 -8.12 3.01 -8.59
C LEU A 92 -9.54 2.56 -8.22
N ALA A 93 -9.90 2.56 -6.94
CA ALA A 93 -11.24 2.18 -6.54
C ALA A 93 -12.26 3.28 -6.85
N ASN A 94 -13.51 2.87 -7.01
CA ASN A 94 -14.62 3.79 -7.03
C ASN A 94 -15.05 4.09 -5.59
N LEU A 95 -14.75 5.30 -5.10
CA LEU A 95 -15.02 5.74 -3.73
C LEU A 95 -16.50 6.05 -3.47
N THR A 96 -17.37 6.05 -4.49
CA THR A 96 -18.82 6.12 -4.28
C THR A 96 -19.45 4.75 -4.03
N ASN A 97 -18.66 3.67 -4.18
CA ASN A 97 -19.15 2.32 -3.95
C ASN A 97 -19.13 2.01 -2.45
N ILE A 98 -20.30 1.69 -1.88
CA ILE A 98 -20.47 1.33 -0.46
C ILE A 98 -19.71 0.07 -0.02
N TYR A 99 -19.27 -0.77 -0.96
CA TYR A 99 -18.52 -1.98 -0.68
C TYR A 99 -17.00 -1.74 -0.57
N VAL A 100 -16.54 -0.51 -0.76
CA VAL A 100 -15.14 -0.07 -0.68
C VAL A 100 -14.97 0.83 0.54
#